data_AF-A0A3D3XRA4-F1
#
_entry.id   AF-A0A3D3XRA4-F1
#
_cell.length_a   1.000
_cell.length_b   1.000
_cell.length_c   1.000
_cell.angle_alpha   90.00
_cell.angle_beta   90.00
_cell.angle_gamma   90.00
#
_symmetry.space_group_name_H-M   'P 1'
#
loop_
_entity.id
_entity.type
_entity.pdbx_description
1 polymer ?
#
loop_
_entity_poly.entity_id
_entity_poly.type
_entity_poly.pdbx_seq_one_letter_code
_entity_poly.pdbx_strand_id
1 'polypeptide(L)'
;MTDILANAKGCEFTFEILPPLKGQKAQEIFDHIDPLMEFKPPFIDVTYHREETVYKRLPNGLLQEKVVRKRPGTVGICAAL
;
A
#
# COMPACT_ATOMS: atom_id res chain seq x y z
N MET A 1 10.32 -5.96 -12.95
CA MET A 1 10.62 -4.60 -13.44
C MET A 1 11.59 -4.61 -14.61
N THR A 2 12.83 -5.13 -14.45
CA THR A 2 13.83 -5.15 -15.54
C THR A 2 13.32 -5.84 -16.82
N ASP A 3 12.67 -6.99 -16.69
CA ASP A 3 12.11 -7.70 -17.86
C ASP A 3 10.90 -6.99 -18.48
N ILE A 4 10.10 -6.31 -17.66
CA ILE A 4 8.93 -5.53 -18.12
C ILE A 4 9.42 -4.37 -18.99
N LEU A 5 10.44 -3.64 -18.54
CA LEU A 5 11.03 -2.53 -19.28
C LEU A 5 11.78 -2.99 -20.52
N ALA A 6 12.47 -4.13 -20.46
CA ALA A 6 13.18 -4.69 -21.61
C ALA A 6 12.24 -5.13 -22.75
N ASN A 7 11.00 -5.51 -22.42
CA ASN A 7 10.00 -5.99 -23.38
C ASN A 7 8.93 -4.94 -23.72
N ALA A 8 9.00 -3.74 -23.15
CA ALA A 8 8.04 -2.67 -23.39
C ALA A 8 8.08 -2.24 -24.87
N LYS A 9 6.93 -2.32 -25.54
CA LYS A 9 6.80 -1.93 -26.97
C LYS A 9 6.35 -0.48 -27.13
N GLY A 10 6.10 0.21 -26.03
CA GLY A 10 5.59 1.57 -25.97
C GLY A 10 5.56 2.09 -24.54
N CYS A 11 4.79 3.15 -24.31
CA CYS A 11 4.55 3.68 -22.97
C CYS A 11 3.66 2.70 -22.19
N GLU A 12 4.15 2.23 -21.04
CA GLU A 12 3.44 1.36 -20.12
C GLU A 12 2.91 2.17 -18.94
N PHE A 13 1.71 1.84 -18.46
CA PHE A 13 1.09 2.50 -17.31
C PHE A 13 1.01 1.53 -16.14
N THR A 14 1.40 1.99 -14.95
CA THR A 14 1.34 1.24 -13.71
C THR A 14 0.56 2.03 -12.67
N PHE A 15 -0.02 1.32 -11.70
CA PHE A 15 -0.80 1.95 -10.63
C PHE A 15 -0.16 1.66 -9.28
N GLU A 16 -0.25 2.62 -8.37
CA GLU A 16 0.10 2.45 -6.96
C GLU A 16 -1.15 2.68 -6.10
N ILE A 17 -1.41 1.76 -5.18
CA ILE A 17 -2.60 1.75 -4.34
C ILE A 17 -2.20 1.66 -2.87
N LEU A 18 -2.85 2.44 -2.02
CA LEU A 18 -2.72 2.32 -0.58
C LEU A 18 -3.66 1.23 -0.06
N PRO A 19 -3.18 0.29 0.79
CA PRO A 19 -4.06 -0.70 1.34
C PRO A 19 -5.08 -0.06 2.29
N PRO A 20 -6.26 -0.67 2.44
CA PRO A 20 -7.36 -0.15 3.25
C PRO A 20 -6.97 0.00 4.72
N LEU A 21 -7.77 0.78 5.45
CA LEU A 21 -7.52 1.09 6.86
C LEU A 21 -7.51 -0.16 7.73
N LYS A 22 -6.92 -0.04 8.93
CA LYS A 22 -6.93 -1.14 9.90
C LYS A 22 -8.37 -1.43 10.35
N GLY A 23 -8.94 -2.51 9.85
CA GLY A 23 -10.26 -3.04 10.19
C GLY A 23 -10.98 -3.62 8.98
N GLN A 24 -10.57 -3.17 7.79
CA GLN A 24 -11.10 -3.55 6.49
C GLN A 24 -10.47 -4.83 5.96
N LYS A 25 -11.20 -5.51 5.05
CA LYS A 25 -10.85 -6.82 4.48
C LYS A 25 -9.87 -6.66 3.32
N ALA A 26 -9.03 -7.67 3.10
CA ALA A 26 -8.14 -7.72 1.92
C ALA A 26 -8.93 -7.70 0.60
N GLN A 27 -10.17 -8.18 0.61
CA GLN A 27 -11.08 -8.14 -0.55
C GLN A 27 -11.25 -6.74 -1.12
N GLU A 28 -11.28 -5.71 -0.26
CA GLU A 28 -11.44 -4.32 -0.71
C GLU A 28 -10.26 -3.88 -1.60
N ILE A 29 -9.06 -4.44 -1.42
CA ILE A 29 -7.92 -4.17 -2.32
C ILE A 29 -8.23 -4.68 -3.74
N PHE A 30 -8.75 -5.90 -3.84
CA PHE A 30 -9.10 -6.50 -5.13
C PHE A 30 -10.27 -5.76 -5.79
N ASP A 31 -11.29 -5.39 -5.02
CA ASP A 31 -12.44 -4.62 -5.53
C ASP A 31 -12.00 -3.26 -6.11
N HIS A 32 -10.92 -2.66 -5.58
CA HIS A 32 -10.32 -1.44 -6.14
C HIS A 32 -9.39 -1.70 -7.35
N ILE A 33 -8.77 -2.87 -7.43
CA ILE A 33 -7.90 -3.27 -8.54
C ILE A 33 -8.70 -3.68 -9.78
N ASP A 34 -9.82 -4.38 -9.61
CA ASP A 34 -10.65 -4.91 -10.69
C ASP A 34 -10.94 -3.91 -11.84
N PRO A 35 -11.40 -2.67 -11.60
CA PRO A 35 -11.62 -1.71 -12.69
C PRO A 35 -10.33 -1.25 -13.37
N LEU A 36 -9.17 -1.34 -12.71
CA LEU A 36 -7.87 -0.95 -13.28
C LEU A 36 -7.30 -2.03 -14.22
N MET A 37 -7.80 -3.26 -14.14
CA MET A 37 -7.36 -4.36 -14.99
C MET A 37 -7.73 -4.16 -16.46
N GLU A 38 -8.71 -3.30 -16.78
CA GLU A 38 -9.05 -2.90 -18.15
C GLU A 38 -7.84 -2.30 -18.90
N PHE A 39 -6.98 -1.58 -18.16
CA PHE A 39 -5.79 -0.93 -18.71
C PHE A 39 -4.60 -1.89 -18.87
N LYS A 40 -4.75 -3.15 -18.45
CA LYS A 40 -3.71 -4.19 -18.50
C LYS A 40 -2.37 -3.70 -17.96
N PRO A 41 -2.33 -3.14 -16.73
CA PRO A 41 -1.07 -2.70 -16.16
C PRO A 41 -0.12 -3.89 -16.02
N PRO A 42 1.19 -3.74 -16.32
CA PRO A 42 2.14 -4.84 -16.20
C PRO A 42 2.42 -5.21 -14.73
N PHE A 43 2.13 -4.31 -13.80
CA PHE A 43 2.07 -4.56 -12.36
C PHE A 43 1.30 -3.44 -11.64
N ILE A 44 0.87 -3.72 -10.41
CA ILE A 44 0.26 -2.76 -9.49
C ILE A 44 1.03 -2.82 -8.17
N ASP A 45 1.49 -1.69 -7.70
CA ASP A 45 2.15 -1.58 -6.40
C ASP A 45 1.12 -1.33 -5.30
N VAL A 46 1.25 -2.07 -4.19
CA VAL A 46 0.47 -1.83 -2.98
C VAL A 46 1.40 -1.31 -1.91
N THR A 47 1.55 0.01 -1.86
CA THR A 47 2.50 0.68 -0.96
C THR A 47 1.83 1.02 0.36
N TYR A 48 2.58 0.86 1.44
CA TYR A 48 2.11 1.19 2.76
C TYR A 48 3.16 1.98 3.52
N HIS A 49 2.80 3.22 3.90
CA HIS A 49 3.52 3.97 4.91
C HIS A 49 2.82 3.81 6.26
N ARG A 50 3.50 3.22 7.25
CA ARG A 50 3.18 3.53 8.66
C ARG A 50 4.40 3.51 9.54
N GLU A 51 4.70 4.69 10.07
CA GLU A 51 4.97 4.93 11.49
C GLU A 51 4.41 6.31 11.85
N GLU A 52 3.37 6.35 12.70
CA GLU A 52 2.93 7.60 13.34
C GLU A 52 3.19 7.48 14.84
N THR A 53 4.08 8.32 15.33
CA THR A 53 4.34 8.50 16.75
C THR A 53 3.25 9.37 17.34
N VAL A 54 2.40 8.80 18.21
CA VAL A 54 1.36 9.56 18.91
C VAL A 54 1.89 9.92 20.29
N TYR A 55 2.04 11.22 20.57
CA TYR A 55 2.37 11.72 21.90
C TYR A 55 1.10 11.87 22.74
N LYS A 56 0.99 11.14 23.85
CA LYS A 56 -0.08 11.34 24.85
C LYS A 56 0.38 12.28 25.95
N ARG A 57 -0.43 13.27 26.29
CA ARG A 57 -0.18 14.14 27.44
C ARG A 57 -0.64 13.43 28.72
N LEU A 58 0.27 13.25 29.65
CA LEU A 58 0.01 12.65 30.96
C LEU A 58 -0.58 13.70 31.92
N PRO A 59 -1.28 13.26 32.98
CA PRO A 59 -1.89 14.16 33.97
C PRO A 59 -0.88 15.10 34.66
N ASN A 60 0.39 14.71 34.71
CA ASN A 60 1.49 15.49 35.26
C ASN A 60 2.13 16.47 34.25
N GLY A 61 1.52 16.65 33.07
CA GLY A 61 2.01 17.56 32.03
C GLY A 61 3.12 16.99 31.14
N LEU A 62 3.65 15.81 31.44
CA LEU A 62 4.68 15.14 30.62
C LEU A 62 4.06 14.54 29.35
N LEU A 63 4.85 14.45 28.27
CA LEU A 63 4.46 13.77 27.04
C LEU A 63 4.99 12.34 27.08
N GLN A 64 4.10 11.37 26.90
CA GLN A 64 4.46 9.97 26.69
C GLN A 64 4.43 9.66 25.20
N GLU A 65 5.60 9.32 24.65
CA GLU A 65 5.72 8.80 23.30
C GLU A 65 5.14 7.38 23.24
N LYS A 66 4.16 7.15 22.36
CA LYS A 66 3.62 5.82 22.10
C LYS A 66 3.75 5.47 20.63
N VAL A 67 4.66 4.53 20.34
CA VAL A 67 4.78 3.91 19.01
C VAL A 67 3.58 3.00 18.81
N VAL A 68 2.57 3.46 18.07
CA VAL A 68 1.37 2.66 17.80
C VAL A 68 1.58 1.88 16.51
N ARG A 69 2.07 0.65 16.60
CA ARG A 69 2.13 -0.27 15.45
C ARG A 69 0.72 -0.72 15.07
N LYS A 70 0.15 -0.09 14.04
CA LYS A 70 -1.18 -0.46 13.57
C LYS A 70 -1.19 -1.73 12.70
N ARG A 71 -0.30 -2.04 11.75
CA ARG A 71 -0.41 -3.30 10.94
C ARG A 71 0.93 -3.87 10.41
N PRO A 72 0.96 -5.16 10.00
CA PRO A 72 2.17 -5.91 9.60
C PRO A 72 2.78 -5.36 8.30
N GLY A 73 4.06 -5.66 8.08
CA GLY A 73 4.87 -5.15 6.97
C GLY A 73 4.34 -5.48 5.58
N THR A 74 4.89 -4.75 4.61
CA THR A 74 4.64 -4.75 3.17
C THR A 74 4.10 -6.07 2.62
N VAL A 75 2.89 -6.03 2.04
CA VAL A 75 2.40 -7.10 1.15
C VAL A 75 2.62 -6.58 -0.27
N GLY A 76 3.79 -6.86 -0.84
CA GLY A 76 4.04 -6.64 -2.26
C GLY A 76 3.25 -7.67 -3.06
N ILE A 77 2.01 -7.36 -3.42
CA ILE A 77 1.23 -8.22 -4.33
C ILE A 77 1.67 -7.85 -5.75
N CYS A 78 2.65 -8.58 -6.28
CA CYS A 78 2.98 -8.53 -7.69
C CYS A 78 1.99 -9.46 -8.42
N ALA A 79 0.88 -8.90 -8.90
CA ALA A 79 0.00 -9.62 -9.83
C ALA A 79 0.66 -9.57 -11.22
N ALA A 80 1.58 -10.49 -11.48
CA ALA A 80 1.98 -10.79 -12.86
C ALA A 80 0.83 -11.54 -13.51
N LEU A 81 0.21 -10.95 -14.54
CA LEU A 81 -0.67 -11.67 -15.47
C LEU A 81 0.15 -12.55 -16.41
#